data_AF-A0A150GG01-F1
#
_entry.id   AF-A0A150GG01-F1
#
_cell.length_a   1.000
_cell.length_b   1.000
_cell.length_c   1.000
_cell.angle_alpha   90.00
_cell.angle_beta   90.00
_cell.angle_gamma   90.00
#
_symmetry.space_group_name_H-M   'P 1'
#
loop_
_entity.id
_entity.type
_entity.pdbx_description
1 polymer ?
#
loop_
_entity_poly.entity_id
_entity_poly.type
_entity_poly.pdbx_seq_one_letter_code
_entity_poly.pdbx_strand_id
1 'polypeptide(L)'
;MLTKAPVCRPQAFRSSTRRAMVCKASIGENWKSVAAATIVSAGLMASPAMAGVSIANVKSGSVVSSPVHLDFVVEGLTVKPAAEGIIPGTGHHHLVIDAPAPAEGVAIPFDDAHKHFGKGQTSVDLELPPGKHTLTLQARRAGGDWRDKAIA
;
A
#
# COMPACT_ATOMS: atom_id res chain seq x y z
N MET A 1 2.93 81.11 -1.77
CA MET A 1 2.12 81.88 -0.81
C MET A 1 1.36 80.92 0.08
N LEU A 2 1.61 81.02 1.38
CA LEU A 2 0.92 80.51 2.56
C LEU A 2 0.04 79.24 2.50
N THR A 3 0.50 78.29 3.32
CA THR A 3 -0.19 77.16 3.94
C THR A 3 -1.57 77.49 4.53
N LYS A 4 -2.51 76.55 4.46
CA LYS A 4 -3.59 76.45 5.46
C LYS A 4 -3.84 74.99 5.82
N ALA A 5 -3.53 74.64 7.07
CA ALA A 5 -3.81 73.36 7.69
C ALA A 5 -5.32 73.21 8.03
N PRO A 6 -5.84 71.98 8.14
CA PRO A 6 -7.25 71.73 8.41
C PRO A 6 -7.62 71.97 9.88
N VAL A 7 -8.84 72.46 10.10
CA VAL A 7 -9.45 72.60 11.43
C VAL A 7 -9.94 71.23 11.90
N CYS A 8 -9.29 70.65 12.91
CA CYS A 8 -9.79 69.48 13.63
C CYS A 8 -10.82 69.91 14.68
N ARG A 9 -12.02 69.33 14.62
CA ARG A 9 -13.04 69.46 15.68
C ARG A 9 -13.01 68.19 16.53
N PRO A 10 -12.79 68.27 17.86
CA PRO A 10 -12.80 67.10 18.72
C PRO A 10 -14.24 66.60 18.90
N GLN A 11 -14.49 65.32 18.61
CA GLN A 11 -15.66 64.64 19.15
C GLN A 11 -15.22 63.71 20.27
N ALA A 12 -15.90 63.87 21.40
CA ALA A 12 -15.62 63.22 22.65
C ALA A 12 -15.75 61.69 22.55
N PHE A 13 -14.75 61.05 23.14
CA PHE A 13 -14.61 59.61 23.31
C PHE A 13 -15.72 59.08 24.23
N ARG A 14 -16.49 58.08 23.78
CA ARG A 14 -17.19 57.17 24.69
C ARG A 14 -16.85 55.73 24.34
N SER A 15 -16.15 55.15 25.31
CA SER A 15 -15.86 53.73 25.55
C SER A 15 -17.02 52.80 25.16
N SER A 16 -16.72 51.76 24.39
CA SER A 16 -16.96 50.36 24.80
C SER A 16 -16.57 49.43 23.65
N THR A 17 -15.50 48.68 23.90
CA THR A 17 -15.19 47.32 23.45
C THR A 17 -15.92 46.74 22.21
N ARG A 18 -15.10 46.46 21.20
CA ARG A 18 -15.29 45.54 20.06
C ARG A 18 -16.32 45.96 19.00
N ARG A 19 -15.86 46.74 18.02
CA ARG A 19 -16.45 46.79 16.67
C ARG A 19 -15.56 46.04 15.69
N ALA A 20 -16.17 45.09 14.99
CA ALA A 20 -15.61 44.43 13.82
C ALA A 20 -15.16 45.49 12.79
N MET A 21 -13.93 45.36 12.31
CA MET A 21 -13.37 46.20 11.27
C MET A 21 -13.83 45.63 9.93
N VAL A 22 -14.94 46.13 9.39
CA VAL A 22 -15.33 45.90 8.00
C VAL A 22 -14.59 46.93 7.16
N CYS A 23 -13.45 46.53 6.58
CA CYS A 23 -12.80 47.30 5.53
C CYS A 23 -13.66 47.20 4.26
N LYS A 24 -14.50 48.21 4.02
CA LYS A 24 -15.19 48.38 2.75
C LYS A 24 -14.22 49.06 1.78
N ALA A 25 -13.43 48.26 1.07
CA ALA A 25 -12.64 48.75 -0.05
C ALA A 25 -13.59 49.02 -1.22
N SER A 26 -13.89 50.30 -1.45
CA SER A 26 -14.54 50.78 -2.66
C SER A 26 -13.48 50.84 -3.76
N ILE A 27 -13.43 49.82 -4.61
CA ILE A 27 -12.75 49.89 -5.90
C ILE A 27 -13.79 49.66 -6.99
N GLY A 28 -13.74 50.54 -7.99
CA GLY A 28 -14.80 50.81 -8.96
C GLY A 28 -15.07 49.70 -9.97
N GLU A 29 -16.14 49.94 -10.71
CA GLU A 29 -16.76 49.14 -11.76
C GLU A 29 -15.81 48.67 -12.86
N ASN A 30 -15.80 47.35 -13.13
CA ASN A 30 -15.73 46.71 -14.46
C ASN A 30 -15.44 45.19 -14.38
N TRP A 31 -16.30 44.44 -13.69
CA TRP A 31 -16.28 42.98 -13.56
C TRP A 31 -16.88 42.22 -14.78
N LYS A 32 -16.27 42.35 -15.95
CA LYS A 32 -16.40 41.31 -16.97
C LYS A 32 -15.27 40.31 -16.76
N SER A 33 -15.58 39.15 -16.17
CA SER A 33 -15.10 37.81 -16.56
C SER A 33 -15.00 36.84 -15.37
N VAL A 34 -15.98 35.94 -15.36
CA VAL A 34 -15.93 34.49 -15.07
C VAL A 34 -15.05 34.02 -13.91
N ALA A 35 -15.74 33.59 -12.84
CA ALA A 35 -15.17 32.84 -11.74
C ALA A 35 -14.43 31.59 -12.23
N ALA A 36 -13.13 31.52 -11.93
CA ALA A 36 -12.36 30.30 -11.98
C ALA A 36 -12.64 29.48 -10.71
N ALA A 37 -13.15 28.27 -10.87
CA ALA A 37 -13.03 27.19 -9.89
C ALA A 37 -13.21 25.84 -10.60
N THR A 38 -12.25 25.44 -11.43
CA THR A 38 -12.11 24.05 -11.85
C THR A 38 -11.63 23.23 -10.65
N ILE A 39 -12.55 22.53 -9.99
CA ILE A 39 -12.20 21.49 -9.02
C ILE A 39 -11.67 20.30 -9.84
N VAL A 40 -10.34 20.18 -9.95
CA VAL A 40 -9.73 18.92 -10.38
C VAL A 40 -9.87 17.97 -9.20
N SER A 41 -10.94 17.17 -9.19
CA SER A 41 -10.99 15.97 -8.35
C SER A 41 -9.90 15.03 -8.86
N ALA A 42 -8.73 15.06 -8.21
CA ALA A 42 -7.75 13.99 -8.34
C ALA A 42 -8.41 12.71 -7.82
N GLY A 43 -8.93 11.90 -8.74
CA GLY A 43 -9.39 10.56 -8.43
C GLY A 43 -8.23 9.83 -7.75
N LEU A 44 -8.46 9.35 -6.53
CA LEU A 44 -7.59 8.40 -5.88
C LEU A 44 -7.58 7.16 -6.79
N MET A 45 -6.59 7.06 -7.66
CA MET A 45 -6.33 5.83 -8.41
C MET A 45 -5.93 4.80 -7.37
N ALA A 46 -6.90 4.00 -6.91
CA ALA A 46 -6.61 2.81 -6.15
C ALA A 46 -5.80 1.90 -7.09
N SER A 47 -4.48 1.88 -6.91
CA SER A 47 -3.64 0.88 -7.57
C SER A 47 -4.25 -0.49 -7.28
N PRO A 48 -4.38 -1.37 -8.29
CA PRO A 48 -4.80 -2.74 -8.01
C PRO A 48 -3.86 -3.29 -6.94
N ALA A 49 -4.43 -3.84 -5.86
CA ALA A 49 -3.64 -4.46 -4.80
C ALA A 49 -2.67 -5.45 -5.47
N MET A 50 -1.40 -5.09 -5.48
CA MET A 50 -0.34 -5.91 -6.06
C MET A 50 -0.40 -7.24 -5.35
N ALA A 51 -0.72 -8.31 -6.09
CA ALA A 51 -0.67 -9.66 -5.54
C ALA A 51 0.71 -9.88 -4.93
N GLY A 52 0.84 -10.55 -3.80
CA GLY A 52 2.14 -10.69 -3.12
C GLY A 52 2.15 -11.85 -2.15
N VAL A 53 3.35 -12.37 -1.86
CA VAL A 53 3.55 -13.40 -0.84
C VAL A 53 4.65 -13.02 0.14
N SER A 54 4.45 -13.37 1.41
CA SER A 54 5.47 -13.20 2.44
C SER A 54 5.32 -14.21 3.58
N ILE A 55 6.40 -14.40 4.33
CA ILE A 55 6.41 -15.17 5.58
C ILE A 55 6.30 -14.17 6.72
N ALA A 56 5.27 -14.30 7.55
CA ALA A 56 4.93 -13.29 8.56
C ALA A 56 5.75 -13.42 9.84
N ASN A 57 6.03 -14.64 10.26
CA ASN A 57 6.51 -14.96 11.60
C ASN A 57 8.02 -15.23 11.68
N VAL A 58 8.70 -15.45 10.54
CA VAL A 58 10.16 -15.65 10.46
C VAL A 58 10.78 -14.64 9.52
N LYS A 59 11.91 -14.05 9.93
CA LYS A 59 12.68 -13.06 9.15
C LYS A 59 13.99 -13.69 8.66
N SER A 60 14.59 -13.08 7.64
CA SER A 60 15.94 -13.47 7.24
C SER A 60 16.93 -13.19 8.37
N GLY A 61 17.84 -14.13 8.60
CA GLY A 61 18.83 -14.17 9.67
C GLY A 61 18.28 -14.70 10.99
N SER A 62 17.01 -15.08 11.07
CA SER A 62 16.43 -15.65 12.29
C SER A 62 17.01 -17.03 12.59
N VAL A 63 17.40 -17.24 13.84
CA VAL A 63 17.70 -18.56 14.39
C VAL A 63 16.43 -19.13 14.98
N VAL A 64 16.01 -20.30 14.50
CA VAL A 64 14.77 -20.98 14.88
C VAL A 64 15.05 -22.41 15.29
N SER A 65 14.17 -22.99 16.12
CA SER A 65 14.23 -24.40 16.50
C SER A 65 13.27 -25.22 15.65
N SER A 66 13.67 -26.44 15.29
CA SER A 66 12.84 -27.37 14.52
C SER A 66 11.86 -28.13 15.45
N PRO A 67 10.59 -28.35 15.07
CA PRO A 67 9.96 -27.90 13.82
C PRO A 67 9.69 -26.39 13.80
N VAL A 68 9.91 -25.79 12.63
CA VAL A 68 9.70 -24.36 12.40
C VAL A 68 8.27 -24.15 11.91
N HIS A 69 7.46 -23.45 12.71
CA HIS A 69 6.16 -22.99 12.27
C HIS A 69 6.34 -21.82 11.29
N LEU A 70 5.66 -21.83 10.15
CA LEU A 70 5.66 -20.75 9.16
C LEU A 70 4.25 -20.29 8.86
N ASP A 71 4.02 -18.98 8.94
CA ASP A 71 2.77 -18.33 8.56
C ASP A 71 2.95 -17.60 7.23
N PHE A 72 2.10 -17.94 6.25
CA PHE A 72 2.10 -17.34 4.93
C PHE A 72 1.04 -16.25 4.83
N VAL A 73 1.46 -15.09 4.32
CA VAL A 73 0.58 -14.00 3.96
C VAL A 73 0.53 -13.92 2.44
N VAL A 74 -0.69 -13.98 1.91
CA VAL A 74 -0.96 -13.83 0.48
C VAL A 74 -1.84 -12.58 0.30
N GLU A 75 -1.28 -11.56 -0.32
CA GLU A 75 -1.99 -10.32 -0.64
C GLU A 75 -2.48 -10.37 -2.10
N GLY A 76 -3.64 -9.75 -2.39
CA GLY A 76 -4.15 -9.59 -3.75
C GLY A 76 -4.50 -10.89 -4.50
N LEU A 77 -4.48 -12.05 -3.84
CA LEU A 77 -4.90 -13.35 -4.37
C LEU A 77 -5.81 -14.06 -3.37
N THR A 78 -6.91 -14.64 -3.86
CA THR A 78 -7.65 -15.62 -3.08
C THR A 78 -7.02 -16.99 -3.30
N VAL A 79 -6.43 -17.58 -2.26
CA VAL A 79 -5.85 -18.93 -2.39
C VAL A 79 -7.00 -19.92 -2.52
N LYS A 80 -7.04 -20.65 -3.63
CA LYS A 80 -8.08 -21.64 -3.93
C LYS A 80 -7.48 -22.96 -4.42
N PRO A 81 -8.18 -24.09 -4.20
CA PRO A 81 -7.87 -25.36 -4.83
C PRO A 81 -7.54 -25.21 -6.32
N ALA A 82 -6.31 -25.55 -6.73
CA ALA A 82 -5.93 -25.53 -8.15
C ALA A 82 -6.84 -26.43 -9.03
N ALA A 83 -7.48 -27.44 -8.40
CA ALA A 83 -8.44 -28.34 -9.03
C ALA A 83 -9.76 -27.66 -9.47
N GLU A 84 -10.08 -26.46 -8.95
CA GLU A 84 -11.26 -25.67 -9.36
C GLU A 84 -11.05 -24.95 -10.72
N GLY A 85 -9.88 -25.11 -11.35
CA GLY A 85 -9.56 -24.48 -12.63
C GLY A 85 -8.97 -23.07 -12.49
N ILE A 86 -8.75 -22.40 -13.63
CA ILE A 86 -8.19 -21.04 -13.67
C ILE A 86 -9.31 -20.05 -13.36
N ILE A 87 -9.50 -19.75 -12.07
CA ILE A 87 -10.43 -18.69 -11.65
C ILE A 87 -9.65 -17.37 -11.55
N PRO A 88 -10.04 -16.31 -12.29
CA PRO A 88 -9.36 -15.02 -12.22
C PRO A 88 -9.26 -14.50 -10.78
N GLY A 89 -8.08 -13.99 -10.40
CA GLY A 89 -7.82 -13.50 -9.04
C GLY A 89 -7.53 -14.59 -8.00
N THR A 90 -7.55 -15.86 -8.40
CA THR A 90 -7.10 -16.97 -7.56
C THR A 90 -5.68 -17.41 -7.89
N GLY A 91 -5.07 -18.16 -6.99
CA GLY A 91 -3.74 -18.71 -7.18
C GLY A 91 -3.41 -19.77 -6.15
N HIS A 92 -2.20 -20.29 -6.26
CA HIS A 92 -1.59 -21.15 -5.25
C HIS A 92 -0.15 -20.73 -5.02
N HIS A 93 0.40 -21.13 -3.88
CA HIS A 93 1.78 -20.84 -3.52
C HIS A 93 2.56 -22.11 -3.20
N HIS A 94 3.88 -21.98 -3.26
CA HIS A 94 4.86 -23.03 -3.07
C HIS A 94 5.94 -22.52 -2.12
N LEU A 95 6.47 -23.41 -1.29
CA LEU A 95 7.66 -23.16 -0.51
C LEU A 95 8.81 -23.99 -1.09
N VAL A 96 9.88 -23.31 -1.47
CA VAL A 96 11.13 -23.91 -1.95
C VAL A 96 12.15 -23.87 -0.81
N ILE A 97 12.75 -25.02 -0.49
CA ILE A 97 13.66 -25.22 0.63
C ILE A 97 15.03 -25.60 0.07
N ASP A 98 16.05 -24.79 0.34
CA ASP A 98 17.46 -25.03 -0.04
C ASP A 98 17.70 -25.32 -1.52
N ALA A 99 16.78 -24.89 -2.38
CA ALA A 99 16.83 -25.09 -3.82
C ALA A 99 16.59 -23.75 -4.54
N PRO A 100 17.12 -23.59 -5.76
CA PRO A 100 16.79 -22.44 -6.59
C PRO A 100 15.30 -22.48 -6.95
N ALA A 101 14.62 -21.35 -6.78
CA ALA A 101 13.24 -21.24 -7.22
C ALA A 101 13.16 -21.37 -8.76
N PRO A 102 12.23 -22.19 -9.30
CA PRO A 102 12.05 -22.31 -10.74
C PRO A 102 11.75 -20.97 -11.40
N ALA A 103 12.19 -20.80 -12.64
CA ALA A 103 11.94 -19.60 -13.42
C ALA A 103 10.44 -19.41 -13.70
N GLU A 104 10.06 -18.17 -14.02
CA GLU A 104 8.68 -17.82 -14.35
C GLU A 104 8.09 -18.74 -15.43
N GLY A 105 6.89 -19.25 -15.18
CA GLY A 105 6.17 -20.11 -16.12
C GLY A 105 6.67 -21.55 -16.19
N VAL A 106 7.76 -21.89 -15.49
CA VAL A 106 8.24 -23.26 -15.34
C VAL A 106 7.42 -23.96 -14.27
N ALA A 107 7.07 -25.22 -14.52
CA ALA A 107 6.37 -26.04 -13.54
C ALA A 107 7.25 -26.26 -12.30
N ILE A 108 6.66 -26.16 -11.12
CA ILE A 108 7.34 -26.49 -9.87
C ILE A 108 7.55 -28.00 -9.81
N PRO A 109 8.78 -28.49 -9.61
CA PRO A 109 9.04 -29.91 -9.45
C PRO A 109 8.28 -30.50 -8.25
N PHE A 110 7.79 -31.73 -8.38
CA PHE A 110 7.19 -32.47 -7.26
C PHE A 110 8.28 -33.30 -6.56
N ASP A 111 8.99 -32.66 -5.64
CA ASP A 111 10.04 -33.29 -4.82
C ASP A 111 10.02 -32.75 -3.39
N ASP A 112 10.96 -33.23 -2.56
CA ASP A 112 11.01 -32.88 -1.14
C ASP A 112 11.37 -31.43 -0.86
N ALA A 113 12.10 -30.76 -1.76
CA ALA A 113 12.49 -29.35 -1.63
C ALA A 113 11.34 -28.41 -2.00
N HIS A 114 10.31 -28.88 -2.70
CA HIS A 114 9.21 -28.06 -3.20
C HIS A 114 7.86 -28.46 -2.56
N LYS A 115 7.45 -27.74 -1.52
CA LYS A 115 6.16 -27.96 -0.86
C LYS A 115 5.05 -27.18 -1.56
N HIS A 116 3.94 -27.85 -1.85
CA HIS A 116 2.82 -27.33 -2.63
C HIS A 116 1.61 -26.97 -1.75
N PHE A 117 1.16 -25.73 -1.79
CA PHE A 117 0.02 -25.22 -1.01
C PHE A 117 -1.14 -24.84 -1.92
N GLY A 118 -1.56 -25.84 -2.70
CA GLY A 118 -2.61 -25.69 -3.71
C GLY A 118 -4.03 -25.72 -3.18
N LYS A 119 -4.27 -25.91 -1.88
CA LYS A 119 -5.62 -26.11 -1.28
C LYS A 119 -6.05 -24.96 -0.37
N GLY A 120 -5.38 -23.81 -0.39
CA GLY A 120 -5.73 -22.70 0.49
C GLY A 120 -5.04 -22.74 1.86
N GLN A 121 -4.01 -23.57 2.04
CA GLN A 121 -3.26 -23.59 3.29
C GLN A 121 -2.51 -22.27 3.48
N THR A 122 -2.47 -21.75 4.70
CA THR A 122 -1.78 -20.49 5.02
C THR A 122 -0.69 -20.65 6.07
N SER A 123 -0.45 -21.88 6.55
CA SER A 123 0.63 -22.18 7.48
C SER A 123 1.14 -23.61 7.30
N VAL A 124 2.35 -23.86 7.79
CA VAL A 124 2.97 -25.18 7.79
C VAL A 124 3.95 -25.32 8.95
N ASP A 125 4.04 -26.51 9.53
CA ASP A 125 5.14 -26.91 10.41
C ASP A 125 6.20 -27.63 9.58
N LEU A 126 7.41 -27.09 9.56
CA LEU A 126 8.51 -27.59 8.73
C LEU A 126 9.63 -28.16 9.59
N GLU A 127 9.93 -29.43 9.39
CA GLU A 127 11.12 -30.06 9.97
C GLU A 127 12.34 -29.68 9.13
N LEU A 128 13.24 -28.90 9.72
CA LEU A 128 14.54 -28.58 9.13
C LEU A 128 15.66 -29.25 9.94
N PRO A 129 16.66 -29.86 9.29
CA PRO A 129 17.85 -30.32 9.99
C PRO A 129 18.64 -29.11 10.55
N PRO A 130 19.57 -29.32 11.50
CA PRO A 130 20.42 -28.24 11.97
C PRO A 130 21.30 -27.70 10.85
N GLY A 131 21.21 -26.40 10.55
CA GLY A 131 21.99 -25.79 9.47
C GLY A 131 21.51 -24.40 9.09
N LYS A 132 22.15 -23.83 8.05
CA LYS A 132 21.64 -22.64 7.37
C LYS A 132 20.68 -23.10 6.28
N HIS A 133 19.50 -22.51 6.24
CA HIS A 133 18.47 -22.85 5.28
C HIS A 133 18.00 -21.61 4.53
N THR A 134 17.68 -21.78 3.25
CA THR A 134 17.01 -20.73 2.47
C THR A 134 15.60 -21.18 2.16
N LEU A 135 14.63 -20.33 2.50
CA LEU A 135 13.21 -20.55 2.27
C LEU A 135 12.71 -19.52 1.27
N THR A 136 12.21 -19.97 0.13
CA THR A 136 11.64 -19.10 -0.90
C THR A 136 10.17 -19.41 -1.09
N LEU A 137 9.31 -18.43 -0.81
CA LEU A 137 7.88 -18.53 -1.02
C LEU A 137 7.54 -18.00 -2.42
N GLN A 138 6.96 -18.82 -3.30
CA GLN A 138 6.55 -18.45 -4.66
C GLN A 138 5.03 -18.53 -4.79
N ALA A 139 4.39 -17.52 -5.37
CA ALA A 139 2.98 -17.57 -5.77
C ALA A 139 2.81 -17.42 -7.27
N ARG A 140 1.81 -18.16 -7.78
CA ARG A 140 1.34 -18.06 -9.15
C ARG A 140 -0.11 -17.59 -9.17
N ARG A 141 -0.37 -16.48 -9.88
CA ARG A 141 -1.73 -15.98 -10.14
C ARG A 141 -2.34 -16.63 -11.37
N ALA A 142 -3.65 -16.87 -11.32
CA ALA A 142 -4.48 -17.13 -12.50
C ALA A 142 -4.41 -15.92 -13.46
N GLY A 143 -3.64 -16.07 -14.55
CA GLY A 143 -3.32 -15.00 -15.48
C GLY A 143 -1.83 -14.90 -15.85
N GLY A 144 -0.96 -15.62 -15.13
CA GLY A 144 0.45 -15.79 -15.52
C GLY A 144 1.46 -14.93 -14.77
N ASP A 145 1.03 -14.04 -13.87
CA ASP A 145 1.94 -13.25 -13.03
C ASP A 145 2.50 -14.10 -11.87
N TRP A 146 3.83 -14.07 -11.69
CA TRP A 146 4.57 -14.83 -10.68
C TRP A 146 5.30 -13.91 -9.71
N ARG A 147 5.33 -14.29 -8.44
CA ARG A 147 6.05 -13.52 -7.41
C ARG A 147 6.69 -14.42 -6.39
N ASP A 148 7.90 -14.06 -5.98
CA ASP A 148 8.68 -14.78 -5.00
C ASP A 148 9.15 -13.87 -3.85
N LYS A 149 9.38 -14.49 -2.69
CA LYS A 149 10.01 -13.88 -1.53
C LYS A 149 10.89 -14.89 -0.81
N ALA A 150 12.20 -14.64 -0.81
CA ALA A 150 13.17 -15.45 -0.09
C ALA A 150 13.50 -14.87 1.30
N ILE A 151 13.71 -15.76 2.26
CA ILE A 151 14.38 -15.50 3.53
C ILE A 151 15.50 -16.56 3.71
N ALA A 152 16.64 -16.13 4.21
CA ALA A 152 17.81 -16.97 4.50
C ALA A 152 18.27 -16.76 5.94
#